data_AF-A0A0C5V5R9-F1
#
_entry.id   AF-A0A0C5V5R9-F1
#
_cell.length_a   1.000
_cell.length_b   1.000
_cell.length_c   1.000
_cell.angle_alpha   90.00
_cell.angle_beta   90.00
_cell.angle_gamma   90.00
#
_symmetry.space_group_name_H-M   'P 1'
#
loop_
_entity.id
_entity.type
_entity.pdbx_description
1 polymer ?
#
loop_
_entity_poly.entity_id
_entity_poly.type
_entity_poly.pdbx_seq_one_letter_code
_entity_poly.pdbx_strand_id
1 'polypeptide(L)'
;MNPFFNESSLVGEWNYGNSELLLSSDGTAKISLSSSLLARLNIDNGEGYWRKEGDFNLLIGSASANFASKSGMLRVIQYAENYRLIIEDYDDPDMWDGSLGFKQKNM
;
A
#
# COMPACT_ATOMS: atom_id res chain seq x y z
N MET A 1 -20.57 -4.20 2.89
CA MET A 1 -20.34 -2.97 2.09
C MET A 1 -18.84 -2.73 2.16
N ASN A 2 -18.11 -2.81 1.05
CA ASN A 2 -16.67 -2.53 1.08
C ASN A 2 -16.50 -1.05 1.42
N PRO A 3 -15.80 -0.71 2.50
CA PRO A 3 -15.74 0.66 2.99
C PRO A 3 -14.91 1.51 2.03
N PHE A 4 -15.47 2.66 1.66
CA PHE A 4 -14.73 3.74 1.05
C PHE A 4 -13.73 4.28 2.09
N PHE A 5 -12.45 4.33 1.77
CA PHE A 5 -11.45 4.91 2.67
C PHE A 5 -11.21 6.39 2.33
N ASN A 6 -10.89 7.18 3.36
CA ASN A 6 -10.39 8.54 3.20
C ASN A 6 -8.86 8.52 3.14
N GLU A 7 -8.25 9.43 2.38
CA GLU A 7 -6.79 9.55 2.30
C GLU A 7 -6.14 9.76 3.67
N SER A 8 -6.80 10.52 4.55
CA SER A 8 -6.35 10.72 5.94
C SER A 8 -6.27 9.42 6.74
N SER A 9 -7.07 8.41 6.41
CA SER A 9 -7.01 7.09 7.02
C SER A 9 -5.77 6.29 6.59
N LEU A 10 -5.14 6.67 5.48
CA LEU A 10 -3.93 6.03 4.99
C LEU A 10 -2.64 6.65 5.53
N VAL A 11 -2.70 7.86 6.07
CA VAL A 11 -1.52 8.56 6.59
C VAL A 11 -0.95 7.80 7.79
N GLY A 12 0.36 7.54 7.76
CA GLY A 12 1.07 6.87 8.85
C GLY A 12 2.01 5.76 8.36
N GLU A 13 2.52 5.01 9.33
CA GLU A 13 3.47 3.91 9.11
C GLU A 13 2.74 2.59 8.88
N TRP A 14 3.18 1.85 7.87
CA TRP A 14 2.60 0.60 7.40
C TRP A 14 3.69 -0.46 7.35
N ASN A 15 3.45 -1.61 7.98
CA ASN A 15 4.44 -2.68 8.13
C ASN A 15 3.96 -4.00 7.57
N TYR A 16 4.86 -4.69 6.86
CA TYR A 16 4.66 -6.06 6.41
C TYR A 16 5.98 -6.84 6.44
N GLY A 17 6.13 -7.73 7.43
CA GLY A 17 7.39 -8.43 7.67
C GLY A 17 8.53 -7.43 7.90
N ASN A 18 9.53 -7.47 7.03
CA ASN A 18 10.73 -6.61 7.07
C ASN A 18 10.55 -5.34 6.24
N SER A 19 9.33 -5.06 5.77
CA SER A 19 9.01 -3.97 4.86
C SER A 19 8.22 -2.89 5.58
N GLU A 20 8.58 -1.64 5.34
CA GLU A 20 7.95 -0.44 5.90
C GLU A 20 7.58 0.53 4.77
N LEU A 21 6.40 1.13 4.91
CA LEU A 21 5.91 2.20 4.06
C LEU A 21 5.39 3.32 4.99
N LEU A 22 5.90 4.53 4.82
CA LEU A 22 5.41 5.71 5.54
C LEU A 22 4.69 6.61 4.55
N LEU A 23 3.40 6.87 4.79
CA LEU A 23 2.56 7.73 3.96
C LEU A 23 2.31 9.06 4.68
N SER A 24 2.71 10.16 4.04
CA SER A 24 2.55 11.52 4.57
C SER A 24 1.28 12.18 4.01
N SER A 25 0.68 13.11 4.76
CA SER A 25 -0.55 13.80 4.36
C SER A 25 -0.41 14.72 3.12
N ASP A 26 0.82 15.04 2.71
CA ASP A 26 1.12 15.84 1.52
C ASP A 26 1.26 15.00 0.23
N GLY A 27 1.01 13.69 0.31
CA GLY A 27 1.13 12.76 -0.81
C GLY A 27 2.55 12.22 -1.03
N THR A 28 3.50 12.51 -0.13
CA THR A 28 4.85 11.90 -0.16
C THR A 28 4.87 10.56 0.57
N ALA A 29 5.77 9.66 0.14
CA ALA A 29 5.97 8.36 0.76
C ALA A 29 7.46 8.05 0.98
N LYS A 30 7.76 7.34 2.06
CA LYS A 30 9.06 6.66 2.25
C LYS A 30 8.87 5.17 2.06
N ILE A 31 9.59 4.59 1.11
CA ILE A 31 9.45 3.21 0.65
C ILE A 31 10.68 2.43 1.10
N SER A 32 10.47 1.45 1.97
CA SER A 32 11.51 0.55 2.47
C SER A 32 10.99 -0.89 2.45
N LEU A 33 10.90 -1.46 1.26
CA LEU A 33 10.36 -2.80 1.00
C LEU A 33 11.46 -3.83 0.76
N SER A 34 11.14 -5.10 1.03
CA SER A 34 11.97 -6.23 0.60
C SER A 34 12.06 -6.32 -0.92
N SER A 35 13.15 -6.89 -1.44
CA SER A 35 13.40 -7.01 -2.88
C SER A 35 12.30 -7.76 -3.64
N SER A 36 11.65 -8.73 -3.01
CA SER A 36 10.52 -9.46 -3.61
C SER A 36 9.29 -8.58 -3.79
N LEU A 37 9.01 -7.67 -2.84
CA LEU A 37 7.92 -6.72 -2.96
C LEU A 37 8.23 -5.61 -3.97
N LEU A 38 9.46 -5.11 -4.00
CA LEU A 38 9.90 -4.14 -5.01
C LEU A 38 9.73 -4.68 -6.43
N ALA A 39 10.16 -5.93 -6.66
CA ALA A 39 9.99 -6.58 -7.96
C ALA A 39 8.51 -6.79 -8.33
N ARG A 40 7.66 -7.18 -7.37
CA ARG A 40 6.22 -7.36 -7.61
C ARG A 40 5.50 -6.05 -7.91
N LEU A 41 5.84 -5.01 -7.16
CA LEU A 41 5.26 -3.68 -7.30
C LEU A 41 5.90 -2.87 -8.44
N ASN A 42 7.05 -3.33 -8.97
CA ASN A 42 7.82 -2.63 -9.99
C ASN A 42 8.14 -1.18 -9.59
N ILE A 43 8.63 -1.00 -8.36
CA ILE A 43 9.06 0.27 -7.78
C ILE A 43 10.40 0.11 -7.08
N ASP A 44 11.05 1.23 -6.77
CA ASP A 44 12.32 1.26 -6.03
C ASP A 44 12.11 1.74 -4.58
N ASN A 45 13.06 1.39 -3.70
CA ASN A 45 13.16 1.98 -2.37
C ASN A 45 13.58 3.46 -2.44
N GLY A 46 13.27 4.19 -1.38
CA GLY A 46 13.65 5.60 -1.21
C GLY A 46 12.43 6.50 -1.02
N GLU A 47 12.58 7.75 -1.45
CA GLU A 47 11.47 8.71 -1.48
C GLU A 47 10.59 8.49 -2.71
N GLY A 48 9.30 8.69 -2.51
CA GLY A 48 8.30 8.54 -3.54
C GLY A 48 7.04 9.32 -3.22
N TYR A 49 5.98 8.97 -3.93
CA TYR A 49 4.70 9.63 -3.84
C TYR A 49 3.59 8.58 -3.77
N TRP A 50 2.45 8.97 -3.22
CA TRP A 50 1.27 8.14 -3.19
C TRP A 50 0.02 8.95 -3.50
N ARG A 51 -1.01 8.26 -3.99
CA ARG A 51 -2.34 8.84 -4.17
C ARG A 51 -3.42 7.77 -4.10
N LYS A 52 -4.62 8.18 -3.71
CA LYS A 52 -5.82 7.34 -3.88
C LYS A 52 -6.15 7.19 -5.37
N GLU A 53 -6.48 5.98 -5.79
CA GLU A 53 -6.95 5.67 -7.13
C GLU A 53 -8.28 4.89 -7.05
N GLY A 54 -9.38 5.58 -7.32
CA GLY A 54 -10.71 5.02 -7.12
C GLY A 54 -11.03 4.76 -5.65
N ASP A 55 -11.98 3.86 -5.39
CA ASP A 55 -12.54 3.68 -4.04
C ASP A 55 -11.73 2.71 -3.16
N PHE A 56 -10.93 1.85 -3.80
CA PHE A 56 -10.29 0.71 -3.14
C PHE A 56 -8.80 0.58 -3.45
N ASN A 57 -8.20 1.47 -4.24
CA ASN A 57 -6.78 1.35 -4.60
C ASN A 57 -5.96 2.56 -4.14
N LEU A 58 -4.72 2.27 -3.82
CA LEU A 58 -3.63 3.19 -3.50
C LEU A 58 -2.55 2.96 -4.55
N LEU A 59 -2.08 4.03 -5.18
CA LEU A 59 -0.97 3.96 -6.13
C LEU A 59 0.27 4.56 -5.47
N ILE A 60 1.38 3.83 -5.50
CA ILE A 60 2.68 4.26 -4.99
C ILE A 60 3.64 4.39 -6.16
N GLY A 61 4.27 5.55 -6.31
CA GLY A 61 5.35 5.78 -7.27
C GLY A 61 6.66 6.04 -6.55
N SER A 62 7.74 5.38 -6.93
CA SER A 62 9.09 5.85 -6.60
C SER A 62 9.46 7.03 -7.50
N ALA A 63 10.47 7.83 -7.12
CA ALA A 63 10.96 8.92 -7.97
C ALA A 63 11.38 8.47 -9.39
N SER A 64 11.73 7.18 -9.56
CA SER A 64 12.04 6.52 -10.83
C SER A 64 10.80 6.06 -11.62
N ALA A 65 9.65 5.88 -10.98
CA ALA A 65 8.44 5.35 -11.57
C ALA A 65 7.40 6.46 -11.78
N ASN A 66 7.17 6.85 -13.02
CA ASN A 66 6.04 7.71 -13.37
C ASN A 66 4.72 6.98 -13.08
N PHE A 67 3.77 7.65 -12.41
CA PHE A 67 2.38 7.24 -12.16
C PHE A 67 1.56 6.87 -13.43
N ALA A 68 2.18 6.90 -14.61
CA ALA A 68 1.61 6.46 -15.87
C ALA A 68 1.59 4.93 -16.04
N SER A 69 2.46 4.20 -15.33
CA SER A 69 2.37 2.74 -15.22
C SER A 69 1.56 2.41 -13.97
N LYS A 70 0.67 1.41 -14.02
CA LYS A 70 -0.05 0.85 -12.85
C LYS A 70 0.89 0.15 -11.83
N SER A 71 2.17 0.49 -11.83
CA SER A 71 3.17 -0.01 -10.89
C SER A 71 2.87 0.55 -9.50
N GLY A 72 3.16 -0.24 -8.46
CA GLY A 72 2.95 0.16 -7.06
C GLY A 72 1.48 0.23 -6.64
N MET A 73 0.57 -0.44 -7.36
CA MET A 73 -0.83 -0.51 -6.98
C MET A 73 -1.03 -1.46 -5.79
N LEU A 74 -1.64 -0.93 -4.74
CA LEU A 74 -2.10 -1.67 -3.57
C LEU A 74 -3.61 -1.51 -3.43
N ARG A 75 -4.30 -2.58 -3.04
CA ARG A 75 -5.71 -2.52 -2.66
C ARG A 75 -5.83 -2.24 -1.16
N VAL A 76 -6.76 -1.35 -0.82
CA VAL A 76 -7.13 -1.03 0.56
C VAL A 76 -8.36 -1.84 0.93
N ILE A 77 -8.25 -2.62 1.99
CA ILE A 77 -9.38 -3.37 2.58
C ILE A 77 -9.54 -2.96 4.04
N GLN A 78 -10.76 -3.09 4.57
CA GLN A 78 -10.99 -3.04 6.01
C GLN A 78 -11.23 -4.44 6.55
N TYR A 79 -10.53 -4.80 7.61
CA TYR A 79 -10.68 -6.06 8.32
C TYR A 79 -10.67 -5.81 9.83
N ALA A 80 -11.71 -6.28 10.53
CA ALA A 80 -11.85 -6.14 11.99
C ALA A 80 -11.48 -4.73 12.48
N GLU A 81 -12.18 -3.73 11.93
CA GLU A 81 -12.05 -2.29 12.22
C GLU A 81 -10.79 -1.59 11.69
N ASN A 82 -9.80 -2.34 11.21
CA ASN A 82 -8.52 -1.81 10.75
C ASN A 82 -8.39 -1.81 9.22
N TYR A 83 -7.66 -0.85 8.67
CA TYR A 83 -7.28 -0.88 7.26
C TYR A 83 -6.05 -1.77 7.03
N ARG A 84 -6.00 -2.41 5.86
CA ARG A 84 -4.85 -3.17 5.36
C ARG A 84 -4.56 -2.79 3.92
N LEU A 85 -3.29 -2.79 3.55
CA LEU A 85 -2.84 -2.64 2.16
C LEU A 85 -2.41 -4.00 1.63
N ILE A 86 -3.06 -4.50 0.58
CA ILE A 86 -2.79 -5.79 -0.06
C ILE A 86 -2.30 -5.58 -1.49
N ILE A 87 -1.50 -6.50 -2.00
CA ILE A 87 -1.05 -6.48 -3.40
C ILE A 87 -2.06 -7.29 -4.22
N GLU A 88 -2.55 -6.75 -5.34
CA GLU A 88 -3.75 -7.25 -6.04
C GLU A 88 -3.59 -8.63 -6.71
N ASP A 89 -2.37 -9.13 -6.88
CA ASP A 89 -2.06 -10.45 -7.46
C ASP A 89 -2.42 -11.64 -6.54
N TYR A 90 -3.09 -11.41 -5.40
CA TYR A 90 -3.78 -12.47 -4.67
C TYR A 90 -5.19 -12.67 -5.24
N ASP A 91 -5.27 -13.49 -6.30
CA ASP A 91 -6.52 -13.88 -6.98
C ASP A 91 -7.54 -14.58 -6.07
N ASP A 92 -7.12 -15.01 -4.87
CA ASP A 92 -7.95 -15.73 -3.92
C ASP A 92 -8.24 -14.89 -2.66
N PRO A 93 -9.49 -14.44 -2.47
CA PRO A 93 -9.94 -13.75 -1.26
C PRO A 93 -9.76 -14.57 0.03
N ASP A 94 -9.74 -15.91 -0.05
CA ASP A 94 -9.56 -16.78 1.11
C ASP A 94 -8.12 -16.74 1.64
N MET A 95 -7.17 -16.26 0.84
CA MET A 95 -5.78 -16.07 1.29
C MET A 95 -5.58 -14.76 2.08
N TRP A 96 -6.55 -13.83 2.09
CA TRP A 96 -6.41 -12.51 2.71
C TRP A 96 -6.42 -12.52 4.25
N ASP A 97 -6.63 -13.69 4.86
CA ASP A 97 -7.07 -13.81 6.26
C ASP A 97 -5.95 -13.80 7.32
N GLY A 98 -4.69 -13.52 6.98
CA GLY A 98 -3.67 -13.42 8.04
C GLY A 98 -2.32 -12.83 7.72
N SER A 99 -1.85 -12.94 6.47
CA SER A 99 -0.41 -12.79 6.18
C SER A 99 -0.08 -11.93 4.97
N LEU A 100 -1.06 -11.29 4.32
CA LEU A 100 -0.86 -10.81 2.94
C LEU A 100 -0.91 -9.29 2.76
N GLY A 101 -0.42 -8.51 3.73
CA GLY A 101 -0.43 -7.07 3.54
C GLY A 101 0.16 -6.26 4.66
N PHE A 102 0.24 -4.96 4.39
CA PHE A 102 0.70 -3.99 5.35
C PHE A 102 -0.38 -3.68 6.38
N LYS A 103 0.05 -3.61 7.64
CA LYS A 103 -0.77 -3.17 8.78
C LYS A 103 -0.24 -1.84 9.27
N GLN A 104 -1.14 -0.94 9.65
CA GLN A 104 -0.74 0.34 10.22
C GLN A 104 -0.10 0.14 11.59
N LYS A 105 1.02 0.82 11.88
CA LYS A 105 1.84 0.63 13.09
C LYS A 105 1.18 1.11 14.38
N ASN A 106 0.13 1.94 14.28
CA ASN A 106 -0.52 2.59 15.42
C ASN A 106 -2.06 2.46 15.38
N MET A 107 -2.57 1.24 15.37
CA MET A 107 -3.91 0.93 15.87
C MET A 107 -3.85 -0.25 16.83
#